data_AF-A0A1T1ZZ60-F1
#
_entry.id   AF-A0A1T1ZZ60-F1
#
_cell.length_a   1.000
_cell.length_b   1.000
_cell.length_c   1.000
_cell.angle_alpha   90.00
_cell.angle_beta   90.00
_cell.angle_gamma   90.00
#
_symmetry.space_group_name_H-M   'P 1'
#
loop_
_entity.id
_entity.type
_entity.pdbx_description
1 polymer ?
#
loop_
_entity_poly.entity_id
_entity_poly.type
_entity_poly.pdbx_seq_one_letter_code
_entity_poly.pdbx_strand_id
1 'polypeptide(L)' 'MKYGWRLLFVPLWVLCIAGAVLTAFLAFDWVGWQAFAVSGMIGLLAGVPAGLWNTFKVRREDPDWNRSPSRSGAI' A
#
# COMPACT_ATOMS: atom_id res chain seq x y z
N MET A 1 -15.12 6.15 -10.17
CA MET A 1 -14.62 6.56 -8.84
C MET A 1 -13.22 7.17 -9.01
N LYS A 2 -13.10 8.51 -9.10
CA LYS A 2 -11.87 9.17 -9.60
C LYS A 2 -10.66 9.17 -8.65
N TYR A 3 -10.80 8.72 -7.39
CA TYR A 3 -9.71 8.72 -6.40
C TYR A 3 -9.67 7.48 -5.47
N GLY A 4 -10.57 6.51 -5.64
CA GLY A 4 -10.76 5.42 -4.67
C GLY A 4 -9.58 4.45 -4.55
N TRP A 5 -8.78 4.28 -5.61
CA TRP A 5 -7.71 3.27 -5.63
C TRP A 5 -6.54 3.61 -4.70
N ARG A 6 -6.25 4.90 -4.48
CA ARG A 6 -5.21 5.33 -3.52
C ARG A 6 -5.56 4.96 -2.09
N LEU A 7 -6.85 5.02 -1.76
CA LEU A 7 -7.38 4.65 -0.45
C LEU A 7 -7.39 3.14 -0.20
N LEU A 8 -7.15 2.30 -1.22
CA LEU A 8 -7.00 0.86 -1.05
C LEU A 8 -5.52 0.45 -0.96
N PHE A 9 -4.67 1.04 -1.81
CA PHE A 9 -3.25 0.70 -1.87
C PHE A 9 -2.49 1.03 -0.58
N VAL A 10 -2.75 2.19 0.01
CA VAL A 10 -2.06 2.64 1.23
C VAL A 10 -2.40 1.75 2.44
N PRO A 11 -3.67 1.53 2.82
CA PRO A 11 -3.98 0.66 3.95
C PRO A 11 -3.60 -0.79 3.68
N LEU A 12 -3.67 -1.28 2.44
CA LEU A 12 -3.20 -2.63 2.10
C LEU A 12 -1.70 -2.81 2.42
N TRP A 13 -0.87 -1.84 2.03
CA TRP A 13 0.56 -1.85 2.35
C TRP A 13 0.82 -1.81 3.86
N VAL A 14 0.11 -0.94 4.58
CA VAL A 14 0.19 -0.82 6.04
C VAL A 14 -0.18 -2.14 6.71
N LEU A 15 -1.31 -2.75 6.33
CA LEU A 15 -1.77 -4.04 6.86
C LEU A 15 -0.78 -5.17 6.56
N CYS A 16 -0.18 -5.18 5.37
CA CYS A 16 0.77 -6.21 4.98
C CYS A 16 2.06 -6.15 5.79
N ILE A 17 2.63 -4.94 5.97
CA ILE A 17 3.83 -4.76 6.81
C ILE A 17 3.50 -5.01 8.28
N ALA A 18 2.40 -4.46 8.79
CA ALA A 18 1.98 -4.69 10.16
C ALA A 18 1.80 -6.20 10.44
N GLY A 19 1.15 -6.91 9.52
CA GLY A 19 0.96 -8.36 9.59
C GLY A 19 2.29 -9.13 9.61
N ALA A 20 3.21 -8.82 8.70
CA ALA A 20 4.51 -9.48 8.65
C ALA A 20 5.33 -9.28 9.94
N VAL A 21 5.34 -8.05 10.46
CA VAL A 21 6.03 -7.71 11.71
C VAL A 21 5.37 -8.38 12.91
N LEU A 22 4.03 -8.41 12.95
CA LEU A 22 3.28 -9.10 13.99
C LEU A 22 3.56 -10.62 13.96
N THR A 23 3.57 -11.24 12.78
CA THR A 23 3.92 -12.66 12.63
C THR A 23 5.33 -12.93 13.12
N ALA A 24 6.29 -12.05 12.83
CA ALA A 24 7.65 -12.18 13.35
C ALA A 24 7.66 -12.13 14.89
N PHE A 25 6.98 -11.16 15.52
CA PHE A 25 6.90 -11.09 16.98
C PHE A 25 6.25 -12.32 17.61
N LEU A 26 5.17 -12.83 17.03
CA LEU A 26 4.51 -14.05 17.48
C LEU A 26 5.41 -15.28 17.33
N ALA A 27 6.22 -15.34 16.26
CA ALA A 27 7.19 -16.42 16.06
C ALA A 27 8.33 -16.41 17.10
N PHE A 28 8.63 -15.26 17.69
CA PHE A 28 9.58 -15.12 18.80
C PHE A 28 8.93 -15.33 20.18
N ASP A 29 7.74 -15.93 20.24
CA ASP A 29 6.94 -16.17 21.45
C ASP A 29 6.53 -14.87 22.19
N TRP A 30 6.64 -13.72 21.52
CA TRP A 30 6.28 -12.45 22.13
C TRP A 30 4.79 -12.18 21.97
N VAL A 31 4.00 -12.86 22.80
CA VAL A 31 2.54 -12.83 22.77
C VAL A 31 2.02 -11.82 23.81
N GLY A 32 1.87 -10.56 23.40
CA GLY A 32 1.35 -9.50 24.27
C GLY A 32 0.70 -8.38 23.49
N TRP A 33 -0.15 -7.58 24.14
CA TRP A 33 -0.82 -6.44 23.51
C TRP A 33 0.18 -5.42 22.92
N GLN A 34 1.40 -5.37 23.49
CA GLN A 34 2.52 -4.56 23.01
C GLN A 34 2.99 -4.99 21.62
N ALA A 35 2.98 -6.29 21.29
CA ALA A 35 3.38 -6.78 19.97
C ALA A 35 2.44 -6.25 18.87
N PHE A 36 1.14 -6.16 19.16
CA PHE A 36 0.15 -5.55 18.27
C PHE A 36 0.33 -4.04 18.12
N ALA A 37 0.59 -3.33 19.22
CA ALA A 37 0.81 -1.89 19.18
C ALA A 37 2.09 -1.52 18.40
N VAL A 38 3.19 -2.23 18.66
CA VAL A 38 4.49 -1.99 18.01
C VAL A 38 4.44 -2.39 16.53
N SER A 39 3.86 -3.56 16.20
CA SER A 39 3.70 -3.96 14.79
C SER A 39 2.79 -3.02 14.02
N GLY A 40 1.68 -2.55 14.62
CA GLY A 40 0.82 -1.53 14.02
C GLY A 40 1.56 -0.21 13.78
N MET A 41 2.37 0.23 14.73
CA MET A 41 3.17 1.46 14.59
C MET A 41 4.25 1.32 13.51
N ILE A 42 4.97 0.19 13.46
CA ILE A 42 5.95 -0.10 12.40
C ILE A 42 5.26 -0.18 11.04
N GLY A 43 4.12 -0.87 10.97
CA GLY A 43 3.31 -0.97 9.75
C GLY A 43 2.82 0.39 9.26
N LEU A 44 2.46 1.32 10.15
CA LEU A 44 2.08 2.68 9.78
C LEU A 44 3.29 3.49 9.28
N LEU A 45 4.40 3.47 10.03
CA LEU A 45 5.59 4.24 9.72
C LEU A 45 6.27 3.79 8.42
N ALA A 46 6.29 2.49 8.14
CA ALA A 46 6.89 1.94 6.92
C ALA A 46 5.86 1.76 5.78
N GLY A 47 4.63 1.38 6.09
CA GLY A 47 3.60 1.07 5.09
C GLY A 47 3.00 2.29 4.42
N VAL A 48 2.88 3.42 5.13
CA VAL A 48 2.41 4.68 4.52
C VAL A 48 3.38 5.19 3.44
N PRO A 49 4.70 5.36 3.71
CA PRO A 49 5.63 5.81 2.67
C PRO A 49 5.77 4.78 1.54
N ALA A 50 5.77 3.47 1.84
CA ALA A 50 5.81 2.41 0.81
C ALA A 50 4.58 2.42 -0.10
N GLY A 51 3.37 2.56 0.47
CA GLY A 51 2.12 2.65 -0.29
C GLY A 51 2.03 3.90 -1.16
N LEU A 52 2.54 5.04 -0.66
CA LEU A 52 2.63 6.26 -1.45
C LEU A 52 3.61 6.10 -2.62
N TRP A 53 4.82 5.60 -2.36
CA TRP A 53 5.85 5.40 -3.39
C TRP A 53 5.38 4.45 -4.49
N ASN A 54 4.74 3.34 -4.11
CA ASN A 54 4.22 2.37 -5.07
C ASN A 54 3.12 2.99 -5.96
N THR A 55 2.25 3.83 -5.38
CA THR A 55 1.24 4.57 -6.15
C THR A 55 1.89 5.53 -7.15
N PHE A 56 2.94 6.24 -6.75
CA PHE A 56 3.68 7.13 -7.64
C PHE A 56 4.39 6.35 -8.75
N LYS A 57 4.98 5.20 -8.44
CA LYS A 57 5.67 4.34 -9.40
C LYS A 57 4.70 3.80 -10.45
N VAL A 58 3.57 3.22 -10.01
CA VAL A 58 2.53 2.69 -10.91
C VAL A 58 2.04 3.78 -11.86
N ARG A 59 1.76 5.00 -11.35
CA ARG A 59 1.36 6.12 -12.22
C ARG A 59 2.41 6.57 -13.23
N ARG A 60 3.70 6.39 -12.91
CA ARG A 60 4.80 6.78 -13.80
C ARG A 60 5.05 5.73 -14.88
N GLU A 61 4.83 4.46 -14.56
CA GLU A 61 5.11 3.33 -15.45
C GLU A 61 3.91 2.91 -16.30
N ASP A 62 2.67 3.32 -15.96
CA ASP A 62 1.46 3.00 -16.74
C ASP A 62 1.46 3.71 -18.12
N PRO A 63 1.70 2.99 -19.24
CA PRO A 63 1.71 3.57 -20.58
C PRO A 63 0.30 3.92 -21.08
N ASP A 64 -0.72 3.33 -20.46
CA ASP A 64 -2.13 3.49 -20.81
C ASP A 64 -2.78 4.72 -20.16
N TRP A 65 -2.08 5.40 -19.24
CA TRP A 65 -2.60 6.60 -18.56
C TRP A 65 -2.93 7.74 -19.54
N ASN A 66 -2.29 7.77 -20.71
CA ASN A 66 -2.47 8.80 -21.74
C ASN A 66 -3.35 8.35 -22.92
N ARG A 67 -3.91 7.13 -22.91
CA ARG A 67 -4.91 6.72 -23.92
C ARG A 67 -6.27 7.32 -23.55
N SER A 68 -6.44 8.60 -23.82
CA SER A 68 -7.77 9.21 -23.88
C SER A 68 -8.54 8.58 -25.05
N PRO A 69 -9.78 8.07 -24.86
CA PRO A 69 -10.61 7.53 -25.93
C PRO A 69 -11.00 8.53 -27.03
N SER A 70 -10.70 9.83 -26.87
CA SER A 70 -11.11 10.88 -27.82
C SER A 70 -10.31 10.93 -29.12
N ARG A 71 -9.38 9.97 -29.35
CA ARG A 71 -8.59 9.88 -30.58
C ARG A 71 -8.80 8.56 -31.33
N SER A 72 -9.97 7.94 -31.15
CA SER A 72 -10.44 6.80 -31.93
C SER A 72 -11.64 7.20 -32.80
N GLY A 73 -11.50 8.31 -33.53
CA GLY A 73 -12.49 8.84 -34.47
C GLY A 73 -11.84 9.57 -35.65
N ALA A 74 -10.59 9.22 -35.96
CA ALA A 74 -9.86 9.72 -37.10
C ALA A 74 -8.99 8.59 -37.64
N ILE A 75 -9.63 7.59 -38.23
CA ILE A 75 -9.33 6.95 -39.53
C ILE A 75 -10.40 5.92 -39.84
#